data_AF-A0A961PL77-F1
#
_entry.id   AF-A0A961PL77-F1
#
_cell.length_a   1.000
_cell.length_b   1.000
_cell.length_c   1.000
_cell.angle_alpha   90.00
_cell.angle_beta   90.00
_cell.angle_gamma   90.00
#
_symmetry.space_group_name_H-M   'P 1'
#
loop_
_entity.id
_entity.type
_entity.pdbx_description
1 polymer ?
#
loop_
_entity_poly.entity_id
_entity_poly.type
_entity_poly.pdbx_seq_one_letter_code
_entity_poly.pdbx_strand_id
1 'polypeptide(L)'
;MTVTQDAFRRKWSPAATLTLLPGAASAHASEGGFVLLLPTGAYITAGSISVAATVLLLAFLPDRWLAALFRPVTLFRPRRGALRTATSCAAFLLAMVLLWAGIAGPRDPLANPLPLTVWTLFWVAFILLTGLLGNLWPWLNPWSGPLALIRSTGLTAPWHLPHRTAPWLALAGFLAFACFLLADPAPADPARLARAAGLYWLAVMAGGLAFGPRFLWRAEAFSVLFRAYGRLALFGRSRGRLALGLPGWQILRAPVPSAGFATMMVVLLGTGSFDGLNETFRWLAFLGINPLEFPGRSAVVWQNLAGLFTFNLALLA
;
A
#
# COMPACT_ATOMS: atom_id res chain seq x y z
N MET A 1 57.13 -13.65 -54.53
CA MET A 1 56.70 -14.19 -53.23
C MET A 1 55.21 -13.91 -53.09
N THR A 2 54.34 -14.82 -53.57
CA THR A 2 53.64 -15.88 -52.79
C THR A 2 52.62 -15.30 -51.79
N VAL A 3 51.30 -15.35 -52.09
CA VAL A 3 50.30 -16.37 -51.60
C VAL A 3 49.89 -16.01 -50.15
N THR A 4 48.64 -15.82 -49.69
CA THR A 4 47.34 -16.56 -49.72
C THR A 4 46.32 -15.67 -48.93
N GLN A 5 45.06 -15.52 -49.33
CA GLN A 5 43.86 -16.30 -48.93
C GLN A 5 43.45 -16.33 -47.43
N ASP A 6 42.17 -15.98 -47.22
CA ASP A 6 41.22 -16.44 -46.19
C ASP A 6 41.32 -15.99 -44.72
N ALA A 7 40.27 -15.31 -44.22
CA ALA A 7 39.15 -15.97 -43.53
C ALA A 7 38.17 -14.99 -42.86
N PHE A 8 36.93 -14.98 -43.36
CA PHE A 8 35.66 -15.01 -42.63
C PHE A 8 35.67 -14.71 -41.10
N ARG A 9 35.02 -13.62 -40.65
CA ARG A 9 33.76 -13.60 -39.86
C ARG A 9 33.60 -12.37 -38.94
N ARG A 10 32.41 -11.75 -39.11
CA ARG A 10 31.59 -11.03 -38.12
C ARG A 10 32.18 -9.77 -37.48
N LYS A 11 31.77 -8.64 -38.04
CA LYS A 11 31.58 -7.36 -37.33
C LYS A 11 30.70 -7.58 -36.09
N TRP A 12 31.29 -7.55 -34.91
CA TRP A 12 30.57 -7.24 -33.68
C TRP A 12 30.74 -5.74 -33.46
N SER A 13 29.67 -4.98 -33.66
CA SER A 13 29.60 -3.57 -33.27
C SER A 13 29.53 -3.49 -31.74
N PRO A 14 30.50 -2.86 -31.04
CA PRO A 14 30.26 -2.41 -29.68
C PRO A 14 29.57 -1.04 -29.73
N ALA A 15 28.92 -0.67 -28.63
CA ALA A 15 28.27 0.63 -28.39
C ALA A 15 26.85 0.82 -28.94
N ALA A 16 25.91 -0.02 -28.45
CA ALA A 16 24.60 0.49 -28.08
C ALA A 16 24.60 0.75 -26.56
N THR A 17 25.38 1.74 -26.13
CA THR A 17 25.19 2.34 -24.81
C THR A 17 23.96 3.23 -24.94
N LEU A 18 22.78 2.63 -24.72
CA LEU A 18 21.55 3.39 -24.49
C LEU A 18 21.79 4.22 -23.23
N THR A 19 22.13 5.49 -23.46
CA THR A 19 22.14 6.54 -22.47
C THR A 19 20.73 6.69 -21.91
N LEU A 20 20.45 5.97 -20.83
CA LEU A 20 19.40 6.29 -19.87
C LEU A 20 19.83 7.58 -19.15
N LEU A 21 19.83 8.70 -19.87
CA LEU A 21 19.83 10.01 -19.27
C LEU A 21 18.45 10.21 -18.65
N PRO A 22 18.33 10.44 -17.34
CA PRO A 22 17.05 10.78 -16.74
C PRO A 22 16.67 12.15 -17.30
N GLY A 23 15.73 12.18 -18.24
CA GLY A 23 15.06 13.43 -18.62
C GLY A 23 14.39 14.01 -17.38
N ALA A 24 14.41 15.33 -17.25
CA ALA A 24 13.74 16.04 -16.16
C ALA A 24 12.27 15.59 -16.10
N ALA A 25 11.94 14.74 -15.13
CA ALA A 25 10.56 14.40 -14.85
C ALA A 25 9.89 15.68 -14.34
N SER A 26 9.07 16.30 -15.17
CA SER A 26 8.23 17.42 -14.78
C SER A 26 7.17 16.91 -13.81
N ALA A 27 7.53 16.79 -12.53
CA ALA A 27 6.59 16.56 -11.46
C ALA A 27 5.70 17.82 -11.37
N HIS A 28 4.48 17.71 -11.90
CA HIS A 28 3.51 18.78 -11.78
C HIS A 28 3.07 18.87 -10.32
N ALA A 29 3.05 20.08 -9.77
CA ALA A 29 2.52 20.35 -8.45
C ALA A 29 1.01 20.03 -8.43
N SER A 30 0.59 19.19 -7.49
CA SER A 30 -0.81 18.74 -7.31
C SER A 30 -1.70 19.79 -6.63
N GLU A 31 -1.18 20.98 -6.32
CA GLU A 31 -1.84 21.96 -5.44
C GLU A 31 -2.51 23.13 -6.20
N GLY A 32 -2.78 22.95 -7.49
CA GLY A 32 -3.65 23.86 -8.24
C GLY A 32 -5.05 23.27 -8.35
N GLY A 33 -6.06 23.96 -7.84
CA GLY A 33 -7.46 23.69 -8.18
C GLY A 33 -7.67 23.90 -9.69
N PHE A 34 -7.32 22.90 -10.49
CA PHE A 34 -7.70 22.87 -11.89
C PHE A 34 -9.22 22.78 -11.91
N VAL A 35 -9.88 23.84 -12.40
CA VAL A 35 -11.14 23.64 -13.13
C VAL A 35 -10.75 22.68 -14.24
N LEU A 36 -11.09 21.39 -14.07
CA LEU A 36 -10.86 20.38 -15.08
C LEU A 36 -11.60 20.86 -16.32
N LEU A 37 -10.89 21.47 -17.27
CA LEU A 37 -11.34 21.75 -18.64
C LEU A 37 -11.59 20.44 -19.41
N LEU A 38 -11.68 19.30 -18.70
CA LEU A 38 -12.08 18.05 -19.26
C LEU A 38 -13.51 18.19 -19.78
N PRO A 39 -13.80 17.69 -20.99
CA PRO A 39 -15.13 17.69 -21.57
C PRO A 39 -16.07 16.86 -20.68
N THR A 40 -16.72 17.50 -19.71
CA THR A 40 -17.43 16.84 -18.61
C THR A 40 -18.56 15.97 -19.12
N GLY A 41 -19.24 16.41 -20.19
CA GLY A 41 -20.26 15.62 -20.88
C GLY A 41 -19.71 14.31 -21.45
N ALA A 42 -18.50 14.31 -22.02
CA ALA A 42 -17.87 13.10 -22.54
C ALA A 42 -17.49 12.14 -21.39
N TYR A 43 -16.97 12.66 -20.28
CA TYR A 43 -16.65 11.86 -19.09
C TYR A 43 -17.89 11.23 -18.46
N ILE A 44 -18.96 12.00 -18.28
CA ILE A 44 -20.22 11.50 -17.74
C ILE A 44 -20.78 10.43 -18.69
N THR A 45 -20.83 10.70 -19.99
CA THR A 45 -21.36 9.75 -20.98
C THR A 45 -20.56 8.45 -21.00
N ALA A 46 -19.22 8.53 -21.10
CA ALA A 46 -18.36 7.35 -21.10
C ALA A 46 -18.45 6.56 -19.78
N GLY A 47 -18.54 7.26 -18.64
CA GLY A 47 -18.76 6.66 -17.32
C GLY A 47 -20.10 5.93 -17.25
N SER A 48 -21.18 6.58 -17.65
CA SER A 48 -22.53 5.99 -17.70
C SER A 48 -22.61 4.77 -18.63
N ILE A 49 -22.01 4.85 -19.82
CA ILE A 49 -21.93 3.71 -20.76
C ILE A 49 -21.14 2.56 -20.15
N SER A 50 -20.01 2.84 -19.50
CA SER A 50 -19.20 1.81 -18.85
C SER A 50 -19.97 1.10 -17.74
N VAL A 51 -20.70 1.85 -16.90
CA VAL A 51 -21.57 1.27 -15.84
C VAL A 51 -22.73 0.47 -16.43
N ALA A 52 -23.41 1.00 -17.45
CA ALA A 52 -24.48 0.27 -18.12
C ALA A 52 -23.95 -1.04 -18.74
N ALA A 53 -22.80 -0.99 -19.41
CA ALA A 53 -22.15 -2.15 -20.00
C ALA A 53 -21.75 -3.19 -18.94
N THR A 54 -21.21 -2.79 -17.79
CA THR A 54 -20.86 -3.75 -16.72
C THR A 54 -22.10 -4.38 -16.09
N VAL A 55 -23.18 -3.62 -15.89
CA VAL A 55 -24.47 -4.14 -15.40
C VAL A 55 -25.08 -5.12 -16.40
N LEU A 56 -25.12 -4.77 -17.68
CA LEU A 56 -25.63 -5.65 -18.74
C LEU A 56 -24.77 -6.93 -18.84
N LEU A 57 -23.45 -6.79 -18.79
CA LEU A 57 -22.55 -7.95 -18.79
C LEU A 57 -22.82 -8.86 -17.60
N LEU A 58 -22.96 -8.32 -16.38
CA LEU A 58 -23.28 -9.14 -15.20
C LEU A 58 -24.70 -9.75 -15.24
N ALA A 59 -25.67 -9.05 -15.82
CA ALA A 59 -27.06 -9.51 -15.90
C ALA A 59 -27.24 -10.66 -16.93
N PHE A 60 -26.50 -10.63 -18.03
CA PHE A 60 -26.65 -11.60 -19.12
C PHE A 60 -25.56 -12.69 -19.14
N LEU A 61 -24.42 -12.50 -18.50
CA LEU A 61 -23.32 -13.46 -18.54
C LEU A 61 -23.61 -14.62 -17.55
N PRO A 62 -23.73 -15.87 -18.01
CA PRO A 62 -24.07 -16.97 -17.12
C PRO A 62 -22.93 -17.27 -16.14
N ASP A 63 -23.28 -17.67 -14.91
CA ASP A 63 -22.34 -17.94 -13.81
C ASP A 63 -21.18 -18.87 -14.19
N ARG A 64 -21.43 -19.87 -15.04
CA ARG A 64 -20.39 -20.79 -15.53
C ARG A 64 -19.27 -20.08 -16.31
N TRP A 65 -19.62 -19.06 -17.10
CA TRP A 65 -18.66 -18.29 -17.90
C TRP A 65 -17.90 -17.31 -17.01
N LEU A 66 -18.59 -16.65 -16.07
CA LEU A 66 -17.96 -15.84 -15.03
C LEU A 66 -16.95 -16.67 -14.24
N ALA A 67 -17.35 -17.82 -13.71
CA ALA A 67 -16.47 -18.71 -12.94
C ALA A 67 -15.30 -19.24 -13.78
N ALA A 68 -15.49 -19.48 -15.08
CA ALA A 68 -14.43 -19.89 -15.99
C ALA A 68 -13.40 -18.77 -16.23
N LEU A 69 -13.87 -17.53 -16.40
CA LEU A 69 -13.03 -16.35 -16.64
C LEU A 69 -12.07 -16.07 -15.47
N PHE A 70 -12.50 -16.32 -14.24
CA PHE A 70 -11.68 -16.20 -13.04
C PHE A 70 -10.87 -17.47 -12.69
N ARG A 71 -10.76 -18.44 -13.61
CA ARG A 71 -9.86 -19.59 -13.39
C ARG A 71 -8.40 -19.16 -13.59
N PRO A 72 -7.54 -19.33 -12.58
CA PRO A 72 -6.15 -18.92 -12.68
C PRO A 72 -5.34 -19.93 -13.50
N VAL A 73 -4.40 -19.43 -14.28
CA VAL A 73 -3.35 -20.22 -14.94
C VAL A 73 -2.19 -20.41 -13.98
N THR A 74 -1.88 -21.65 -13.62
CA THR A 74 -0.74 -21.94 -12.75
C THR A 74 0.56 -21.83 -13.54
N LEU A 75 1.50 -21.07 -12.99
CA LEU A 75 2.84 -20.88 -13.52
C LEU A 75 3.81 -21.84 -12.79
N PHE A 76 4.85 -21.30 -12.18
CA PHE A 76 5.93 -22.04 -11.53
C PHE A 76 5.83 -22.04 -9.99
N ARG A 77 6.62 -22.88 -9.33
CA ARG A 77 6.81 -22.82 -7.87
C ARG A 77 7.95 -21.85 -7.54
N PRO A 78 7.68 -20.70 -6.88
CA PRO A 78 8.75 -19.78 -6.54
C PRO A 78 9.68 -20.39 -5.48
N ARG A 79 11.00 -20.28 -5.68
CA ARG A 79 11.99 -20.65 -4.67
C ARG A 79 11.87 -19.72 -3.47
N ARG A 80 11.81 -20.30 -2.26
CA ARG A 80 11.96 -19.55 -1.00
C ARG A 80 13.45 -19.44 -0.73
N GLY A 81 13.97 -18.24 -0.46
CA GLY A 81 15.41 -18.06 -0.31
C GLY A 81 15.81 -16.81 0.46
N ALA A 82 17.11 -16.77 0.78
CA ALA A 82 17.83 -15.69 1.47
C ALA A 82 17.60 -14.30 0.85
N LEU A 83 17.23 -14.23 -0.43
CA LEU A 83 16.83 -13.01 -1.13
C LEU A 83 15.74 -12.21 -0.39
N ARG A 84 14.78 -12.89 0.26
CA ARG A 84 13.74 -12.20 1.06
C ARG A 84 14.33 -11.51 2.28
N THR A 85 15.23 -12.20 2.98
CA THR A 85 15.93 -11.63 4.14
C THR A 85 16.78 -10.45 3.70
N ALA A 86 17.56 -10.59 2.61
CA ALA A 86 18.41 -9.53 2.09
C ALA A 86 17.61 -8.28 1.65
N THR A 87 16.53 -8.47 0.88
CA THR A 87 15.66 -7.36 0.44
C THR A 87 14.97 -6.67 1.62
N SER A 88 14.52 -7.43 2.63
CA SER A 88 13.94 -6.86 3.84
C SER A 88 14.97 -6.10 4.69
N CYS A 89 16.22 -6.57 4.77
CA CYS A 89 17.31 -5.83 5.41
C CYS A 89 17.65 -4.54 4.65
N ALA A 90 17.67 -4.57 3.31
CA ALA A 90 17.87 -3.37 2.51
C ALA A 90 16.72 -2.36 2.73
N ALA A 91 15.48 -2.83 2.80
CA ALA A 91 14.32 -1.98 3.12
C ALA A 91 14.40 -1.40 4.54
N PHE A 92 14.90 -2.17 5.52
CA PHE A 92 15.19 -1.67 6.86
C PHE A 92 16.22 -0.54 6.83
N LEU A 93 17.36 -0.72 6.14
CA LEU A 93 18.38 0.31 6.03
C LEU A 93 17.83 1.58 5.36
N LEU A 94 17.07 1.41 4.28
CA LEU A 94 16.39 2.53 3.61
C LEU A 94 15.43 3.26 4.57
N ALA A 95 14.63 2.51 5.33
CA ALA A 95 13.73 3.10 6.33
C ALA A 95 14.52 3.90 7.38
N MET A 96 15.65 3.38 7.89
CA MET A 96 16.47 4.10 8.86
C MET A 96 17.07 5.38 8.29
N VAL A 97 17.54 5.35 7.03
CA VAL A 97 18.04 6.55 6.33
C VAL A 97 16.93 7.60 6.18
N LEU A 98 15.72 7.18 5.80
CA LEU A 98 14.58 8.09 5.66
C LEU A 98 14.13 8.68 7.01
N LEU A 99 14.11 7.89 8.08
CA LEU A 99 13.80 8.39 9.42
C LEU A 99 14.85 9.39 9.89
N TRP A 100 16.13 9.09 9.66
CA TRP A 100 17.22 10.02 9.94
C TRP A 100 17.07 11.32 9.13
N ALA A 101 16.79 11.22 7.82
CA ALA A 101 16.57 12.39 6.97
C ALA A 101 15.35 13.21 7.42
N GLY A 102 14.28 12.57 7.92
CA GLY A 102 13.12 13.28 8.45
C GLY A 102 13.40 14.08 9.73
N ILE A 103 14.34 13.62 10.56
CA ILE A 103 14.70 14.29 11.81
C ILE A 103 15.80 15.35 11.59
N ALA A 104 16.84 15.00 10.83
CA ALA A 104 18.04 15.82 10.65
C ALA A 104 18.01 16.70 9.40
N GLY A 105 17.15 16.37 8.42
CA GLY A 105 17.03 17.10 7.16
C GLY A 105 16.10 18.33 7.22
N PRO A 106 15.82 18.95 6.06
CA PRO A 106 14.94 20.11 5.96
C PRO A 106 13.54 19.82 6.48
N ARG A 107 12.86 20.85 7.00
CA ARG A 107 11.45 20.77 7.45
C ARG A 107 10.44 20.94 6.33
N ASP A 108 10.89 21.42 5.17
CA ASP A 108 10.06 21.50 3.98
C ASP A 108 9.74 20.06 3.47
N PRO A 109 8.45 19.67 3.41
CA PRO A 109 8.05 18.35 2.93
C PRO A 109 8.42 18.04 1.48
N LEU A 110 8.62 19.07 0.65
CA LEU A 110 9.02 18.90 -0.76
C LEU A 110 10.53 18.68 -0.91
N ALA A 111 11.33 19.26 -0.02
CA ALA A 111 12.77 19.07 0.01
C ALA A 111 13.19 17.80 0.76
N ASN A 112 12.41 17.38 1.76
CA ASN A 112 12.71 16.18 2.54
C ASN A 112 12.20 14.91 1.83
N PRO A 113 13.02 13.86 1.69
CA PRO A 113 12.58 12.65 0.98
C PRO A 113 11.55 11.81 1.76
N LEU A 114 11.43 11.98 3.09
CA LEU A 114 10.58 11.13 3.92
C LEU A 114 9.07 11.30 3.61
N PRO A 115 8.49 12.51 3.60
CA PRO A 115 7.06 12.69 3.32
C PRO A 115 6.67 12.18 1.93
N LEU A 116 7.43 12.52 0.89
CA LEU A 116 7.18 12.04 -0.46
C LEU A 116 7.20 10.50 -0.52
N THR A 117 8.19 9.89 0.12
CA THR A 117 8.30 8.42 0.12
C THR A 117 7.14 7.76 0.86
N VAL A 118 6.76 8.27 2.03
CA VAL A 118 5.68 7.66 2.82
C VAL A 118 4.31 7.88 2.17
N TRP A 119 4.00 9.12 1.78
CA TRP A 119 2.65 9.47 1.31
C TRP A 119 2.43 9.13 -0.16
N THR A 120 3.43 9.36 -1.02
CA THR A 120 3.25 9.11 -2.46
C THR A 120 3.69 7.71 -2.84
N LEU A 121 4.93 7.34 -2.49
CA LEU A 121 5.47 6.05 -2.96
C LEU A 121 4.88 4.88 -2.19
N PHE A 122 4.82 4.96 -0.86
CA PHE A 122 4.36 3.87 -0.01
C PHE A 122 2.84 3.82 0.14
N TRP A 123 2.20 4.94 0.47
CA TRP A 123 0.76 4.93 0.71
C TRP A 123 -0.03 4.84 -0.60
N VAL A 124 0.27 5.66 -1.61
CA VAL A 124 -0.48 5.61 -2.88
C VAL A 124 0.08 4.55 -3.84
N ALA A 125 1.31 4.73 -4.32
CA ALA A 125 1.84 3.92 -5.43
C ALA A 125 2.00 2.44 -5.06
N PHE A 126 2.46 2.15 -3.84
CA PHE A 126 2.69 0.77 -3.41
C PHE A 126 1.39 0.01 -3.09
N ILE A 127 0.32 0.68 -2.64
CA ILE A 127 -1.03 0.09 -2.57
C ILE A 127 -1.50 -0.32 -3.97
N LEU A 128 -1.41 0.59 -4.94
CA LEU A 128 -1.80 0.32 -6.34
C LEU A 128 -0.98 -0.83 -6.94
N LEU A 129 0.34 -0.79 -6.76
CA LEU A 129 1.26 -1.81 -7.25
C LEU A 129 0.94 -3.18 -6.63
N THR A 130 0.66 -3.21 -5.32
CA THR A 130 0.27 -4.43 -4.62
C THR A 130 -1.10 -4.95 -5.11
N GLY A 131 -2.06 -4.05 -5.33
CA GLY A 131 -3.37 -4.37 -5.88
C GLY A 131 -3.34 -4.89 -7.31
N LEU A 132 -2.32 -4.52 -8.09
CA LEU A 132 -2.15 -4.95 -9.49
C LEU A 132 -1.30 -6.22 -9.62
N LEU A 133 -0.11 -6.23 -8.99
CA LEU A 133 0.91 -7.27 -9.18
C LEU A 133 0.92 -8.34 -8.09
N GLY A 134 0.28 -8.11 -6.95
CA GLY A 134 0.20 -9.06 -5.84
C GLY A 134 0.98 -8.58 -4.62
N ASN A 135 0.94 -9.37 -3.55
CA ASN A 135 1.51 -8.95 -2.27
C ASN A 135 3.05 -8.88 -2.30
N LEU A 136 3.59 -7.66 -2.49
CA LEU A 136 5.02 -7.36 -2.51
C LEU A 136 5.61 -7.13 -1.11
N TRP A 137 4.77 -6.84 -0.11
CA TRP A 137 5.19 -6.50 1.25
C TRP A 137 6.11 -7.53 1.95
N PRO A 138 5.94 -8.86 1.76
CA PRO A 138 6.86 -9.84 2.34
C PRO A 138 8.34 -9.69 1.92
N TRP A 139 8.63 -8.92 0.87
CA TRP A 139 9.99 -8.63 0.40
C TRP A 139 10.52 -7.29 0.91
N LEU A 140 9.64 -6.30 1.07
CA LEU A 140 10.01 -4.90 1.34
C LEU A 140 9.70 -4.42 2.76
N ASN A 141 9.09 -5.26 3.60
CA ASN A 141 8.84 -4.86 4.99
C ASN A 141 10.19 -4.66 5.73
N PRO A 142 10.35 -3.59 6.54
CA PRO A 142 11.59 -3.28 7.25
C PRO A 142 11.80 -4.05 8.56
N TRP A 143 11.13 -5.20 8.77
CA TRP A 143 11.22 -5.98 10.01
C TRP A 143 11.68 -7.42 9.83
N SER A 144 11.21 -8.11 8.79
CA SER A 144 11.39 -9.56 8.66
C SER A 144 12.86 -9.99 8.53
N GLY A 145 13.67 -9.18 7.84
CA GLY A 145 15.11 -9.35 7.70
C GLY A 145 15.86 -9.18 9.03
N PRO A 146 15.77 -8.01 9.68
CA PRO A 146 16.35 -7.79 11.00
C PRO A 146 15.90 -8.82 12.04
N LEU A 147 14.60 -9.16 12.09
CA LEU A 147 14.09 -10.21 12.98
C LEU A 147 14.71 -11.58 12.69
N ALA A 148 14.90 -11.95 11.42
CA ALA A 148 15.56 -13.20 11.08
C ALA A 148 17.02 -13.23 11.53
N LEU A 149 17.75 -12.12 11.37
CA LEU A 149 19.14 -11.98 11.83
C LEU A 149 19.23 -12.05 13.36
N ILE A 150 18.41 -11.28 14.09
CA ILE A 150 18.37 -11.31 15.55
C ILE A 150 18.03 -12.71 16.06
N ARG A 151 17.09 -13.42 15.43
CA ARG A 151 16.73 -14.77 15.87
C ARG A 151 17.78 -15.83 15.53
N SER A 152 18.65 -15.57 14.54
CA SER A 152 19.76 -16.47 14.24
C SER A 152 20.80 -16.54 15.37
N THR A 153 20.78 -15.60 16.33
CA THR A 153 21.61 -15.64 17.55
C THR A 153 21.03 -16.54 18.65
N GLY A 154 19.89 -17.21 18.41
CA GLY A 154 19.22 -18.09 19.36
C GLY A 154 18.05 -17.45 20.13
N LEU A 155 17.74 -16.18 19.86
CA LEU A 155 16.63 -15.48 20.53
C LEU A 155 15.27 -16.07 20.11
N THR A 156 14.53 -16.60 21.08
CA THR A 156 13.20 -17.18 20.88
C THR A 156 12.10 -16.19 21.25
N ALA A 157 10.88 -16.42 20.74
CA ALA A 157 9.77 -15.54 21.08
C ALA A 157 9.23 -15.95 22.45
N PRO A 158 9.20 -15.06 23.46
CA PRO A 158 8.76 -15.40 24.80
C PRO A 158 7.25 -15.68 24.88
N TRP A 159 6.44 -15.11 23.98
CA TRP A 159 4.98 -15.20 24.06
C TRP A 159 4.35 -15.74 22.78
N HIS A 160 3.18 -16.38 22.96
CA HIS A 160 2.34 -16.83 21.86
C HIS A 160 1.26 -15.80 21.57
N LEU A 161 1.14 -15.39 20.31
CA LEU A 161 0.07 -14.49 19.88
C LEU A 161 -1.26 -15.24 19.75
N PRO A 162 -2.30 -14.90 20.55
CA PRO A 162 -3.60 -15.53 20.44
C PRO A 162 -4.22 -15.26 19.05
N HIS A 163 -4.85 -16.28 18.46
CA HIS A 163 -5.44 -16.15 17.12
C HIS A 163 -6.56 -15.11 17.06
N ARG A 164 -7.31 -14.95 18.16
CA ARG A 164 -8.44 -14.03 18.23
C ARG A 164 -8.01 -12.57 18.36
N THR A 165 -6.87 -12.28 19.01
CA THR A 165 -6.41 -10.91 19.28
C THR A 165 -5.60 -10.30 18.14
N ALA A 166 -4.91 -11.13 17.34
CA ALA A 166 -4.05 -10.66 16.28
C ALA A 166 -4.74 -9.70 15.27
N PRO A 167 -5.95 -10.00 14.76
CA PRO A 167 -6.63 -9.09 13.82
C PRO A 167 -7.01 -7.74 14.46
N TRP A 168 -7.34 -7.73 15.75
CA TRP A 168 -7.68 -6.50 16.48
C TRP A 168 -6.46 -5.60 16.65
N LEU A 169 -5.27 -6.18 16.82
CA LEU A 169 -4.03 -5.41 16.87
C LEU A 169 -3.68 -4.78 15.52
N ALA A 170 -3.95 -5.48 14.41
CA ALA A 170 -3.82 -4.92 13.08
C ALA A 170 -4.82 -3.78 12.83
N LEU A 171 -6.06 -3.94 13.29
CA LEU A 171 -7.08 -2.90 13.24
C LEU A 171 -6.67 -1.67 14.06
N ALA A 172 -6.17 -1.86 15.28
CA ALA A 172 -5.70 -0.76 16.13
C ALA A 172 -4.52 -0.02 15.48
N GLY A 173 -3.56 -0.74 14.89
CA GLY A 173 -2.46 -0.13 14.15
C GLY A 173 -2.92 0.66 12.92
N PHE A 174 -3.93 0.15 12.20
CA PHE A 174 -4.53 0.85 11.07
C PHE A 174 -5.28 2.11 11.50
N LEU A 175 -6.06 2.04 12.58
CA LEU A 175 -6.76 3.21 13.14
C LEU A 175 -5.77 4.25 13.65
N ALA A 176 -4.68 3.85 14.30
CA ALA A 176 -3.63 4.77 14.71
C ALA A 176 -3.01 5.51 13.51
N PHE A 177 -2.74 4.79 12.42
CA PHE A 177 -2.30 5.39 11.16
C PHE A 177 -3.36 6.34 10.58
N ALA A 178 -4.63 5.95 10.56
CA ALA A 178 -5.73 6.78 10.05
C ALA A 178 -5.91 8.06 10.88
N CYS A 179 -5.84 7.97 12.21
CA CYS A 179 -5.89 9.14 13.09
C CYS A 179 -4.73 10.10 12.79
N PHE A 180 -3.51 9.58 12.59
CA PHE A 180 -2.37 10.42 12.21
C PHE A 180 -2.56 11.07 10.84
N LEU A 181 -3.01 10.30 9.84
CA LEU A 181 -3.27 10.79 8.49
C LEU A 181 -4.35 11.89 8.44
N LEU A 182 -5.46 11.71 9.16
CA LEU A 182 -6.65 12.55 9.02
C LEU A 182 -6.75 13.65 10.07
N ALA A 183 -6.21 13.43 11.27
CA ALA A 183 -6.38 14.37 12.38
C ALA A 183 -5.08 15.07 12.80
N ASP A 184 -3.89 14.59 12.43
CA ASP A 184 -2.67 15.34 12.75
C ASP A 184 -2.70 16.72 12.04
N PRO A 185 -2.27 17.80 12.71
CA PRO A 185 -2.24 19.13 12.09
C PRO A 185 -1.26 19.26 10.92
N ALA A 186 -0.18 18.48 10.91
CA ALA A 186 0.89 18.56 9.93
C ALA A 186 1.48 17.16 9.64
N PRO A 187 0.71 16.22 9.06
CA PRO A 187 1.17 14.86 8.79
C PRO A 187 2.31 14.80 7.76
N ALA A 188 2.49 15.86 6.97
CA ALA A 188 3.59 16.01 6.02
C ALA A 188 4.87 16.62 6.64
N ASP A 189 4.84 17.17 7.87
CA ASP A 189 6.05 17.68 8.52
C ASP A 189 7.05 16.51 8.71
N PRO A 190 8.28 16.61 8.18
CA PRO A 190 9.21 15.50 8.16
C PRO A 190 9.56 14.96 9.55
N ALA A 191 9.71 15.81 10.56
CA ALA A 191 10.13 15.36 11.89
C ALA A 191 8.97 14.77 12.69
N ARG A 192 7.75 15.29 12.54
CA ARG A 192 6.53 14.66 13.07
C ARG A 192 6.32 13.29 12.46
N LEU A 193 6.40 13.21 11.12
CA LEU A 193 6.28 11.96 10.39
C LEU A 193 7.35 10.95 10.79
N ALA A 194 8.61 11.38 10.91
CA ALA A 194 9.70 10.50 11.34
C ALA A 194 9.48 9.95 12.75
N ARG A 195 8.98 10.76 13.69
CA ARG A 195 8.65 10.29 15.04
C ARG A 195 7.51 9.29 15.03
N ALA A 196 6.43 9.57 14.30
CA ALA A 196 5.29 8.66 14.18
C ALA A 196 5.69 7.33 13.52
N ALA A 197 6.39 7.38 12.39
CA ALA A 197 6.86 6.21 11.66
C ALA A 197 7.92 5.43 12.45
N GLY A 198 8.82 6.11 13.17
CA GLY A 198 9.80 5.48 14.06
C GLY A 198 9.15 4.77 15.24
N LEU A 199 8.16 5.40 15.90
CA LEU A 199 7.40 4.78 16.98
C LEU A 199 6.61 3.56 16.47
N TYR A 200 5.98 3.66 15.31
CA TYR A 200 5.32 2.54 14.65
C TYR A 200 6.30 1.39 14.38
N TRP A 201 7.46 1.71 13.81
CA TRP A 201 8.50 0.72 13.53
C TRP A 201 8.98 0.01 14.78
N LEU A 202 9.22 0.75 15.88
CA LEU A 202 9.62 0.19 17.17
C LEU A 202 8.53 -0.71 17.76
N ALA A 203 7.27 -0.28 17.74
CA ALA A 203 6.15 -1.07 18.25
C ALA A 203 6.00 -2.40 17.49
N VAL A 204 6.11 -2.37 16.16
CA VAL A 204 6.04 -3.57 15.33
C VAL A 204 7.26 -4.48 15.52
N MET A 205 8.46 -3.90 15.66
CA MET A 205 9.68 -4.66 15.94
C MET A 205 9.58 -5.37 17.30
N ALA A 206 9.15 -4.66 18.34
CA ALA A 206 8.91 -5.21 19.66
C ALA A 206 7.88 -6.35 19.62
N GLY A 207 6.76 -6.16 18.90
CA GLY A 207 5.77 -7.23 18.69
C GLY A 207 6.35 -8.45 17.96
N GLY A 208 7.20 -8.23 16.95
CA GLY A 208 7.89 -9.29 16.22
C GLY A 208 8.91 -10.07 17.07
N LEU A 209 9.60 -9.41 18.00
CA LEU A 209 10.51 -10.05 18.96
C LEU A 209 9.72 -10.84 20.02
N ALA A 210 8.67 -10.24 20.56
CA ALA A 210 7.84 -10.79 21.63
C ALA A 210 7.01 -12.01 21.20
N PHE A 211 6.39 -11.94 20.01
CA PHE A 211 5.44 -12.95 19.51
C PHE A 211 5.95 -13.75 18.31
N GLY A 212 7.15 -13.43 17.82
CA GLY A 212 7.80 -14.07 16.70
C GLY A 212 7.31 -13.60 15.32
N PRO A 213 7.85 -14.18 14.22
CA PRO A 213 7.58 -13.72 12.85
C PRO A 213 6.11 -13.80 12.42
N ARG A 214 5.29 -14.61 13.10
CA ARG A 214 3.85 -14.70 12.84
C ARG A 214 3.10 -13.42 13.20
N PHE A 215 3.67 -12.60 14.09
CA PHE A 215 3.15 -11.28 14.43
C PHE A 215 3.01 -10.41 13.19
N LEU A 216 4.08 -10.27 12.40
CA LEU A 216 4.08 -9.48 11.17
C LEU A 216 2.97 -9.95 10.23
N TRP A 217 2.77 -11.26 10.11
CA TRP A 217 1.72 -11.76 9.23
C TRP A 217 0.29 -11.48 9.74
N ARG A 218 0.05 -11.53 11.05
CA ARG A 218 -1.33 -11.55 11.59
C ARG A 218 -1.79 -10.25 12.24
N ALA A 219 -0.86 -9.46 12.79
CA ALA A 219 -1.15 -8.33 13.66
C ALA A 219 -0.55 -7.00 13.18
N GLU A 220 0.36 -7.00 12.21
CA GLU A 220 0.91 -5.78 11.65
C GLU A 220 -0.05 -5.20 10.61
N ALA A 221 -0.46 -3.95 10.78
CA ALA A 221 -1.55 -3.33 10.04
C ALA A 221 -1.32 -3.35 8.52
N PHE A 222 -0.14 -2.93 8.07
CA PHE A 222 0.18 -2.88 6.64
C PHE A 222 0.32 -4.27 6.02
N SER A 223 0.82 -5.27 6.76
CA SER A 223 0.86 -6.66 6.30
C SER A 223 -0.52 -7.23 6.06
N VAL A 224 -1.50 -6.88 6.90
CA VAL A 224 -2.89 -7.30 6.69
C VAL A 224 -3.50 -6.52 5.52
N LEU A 225 -3.26 -5.21 5.45
CA LEU A 225 -3.72 -4.31 4.38
C LEU A 225 -3.21 -4.75 2.99
N PHE A 226 -1.90 -4.84 2.80
CA PHE A 226 -1.28 -5.24 1.53
C PHE A 226 -1.60 -6.68 1.15
N ARG A 227 -1.87 -7.55 2.13
CA ARG A 227 -2.40 -8.88 1.82
C ARG A 227 -3.83 -8.82 1.30
N ALA A 228 -4.68 -7.94 1.84
CA ALA A 228 -6.04 -7.75 1.34
C ALA A 228 -6.01 -7.22 -0.09
N TYR A 229 -5.28 -6.13 -0.34
CA TYR A 229 -5.10 -5.58 -1.70
C TYR A 229 -4.45 -6.59 -2.64
N GLY A 230 -3.44 -7.34 -2.19
CA GLY A 230 -2.78 -8.36 -3.01
C GLY A 230 -3.68 -9.53 -3.44
N ARG A 231 -4.88 -9.68 -2.87
CA ARG A 231 -5.90 -10.64 -3.35
C ARG A 231 -6.67 -10.13 -4.57
N LEU A 232 -6.68 -8.82 -4.81
CA LEU A 232 -7.25 -8.21 -6.01
C LEU A 232 -6.32 -8.36 -7.22
N ALA A 233 -5.05 -8.69 -7.00
CA ALA A 233 -4.03 -8.69 -8.04
C ALA A 233 -4.15 -9.81 -9.08
N LEU A 234 -3.49 -9.55 -10.21
CA LEU A 234 -3.32 -10.49 -11.31
C LEU A 234 -2.54 -11.73 -10.85
N PHE A 235 -1.43 -11.53 -10.14
CA PHE A 235 -0.61 -12.61 -9.62
C PHE A 235 -0.98 -12.97 -8.18
N GLY A 236 -1.03 -14.27 -7.92
CA GLY A 236 -1.34 -14.81 -6.60
C GLY A 236 -0.79 -16.21 -6.42
N ARG A 237 -1.24 -16.89 -5.37
CA ARG A 237 -0.85 -18.29 -5.13
C ARG A 237 -2.04 -19.21 -5.24
N SER A 238 -1.89 -20.27 -6.04
CA SER A 238 -2.85 -21.36 -6.15
C SER A 238 -2.13 -22.68 -5.92
N ARG A 239 -2.57 -23.46 -4.93
CA ARG A 239 -1.99 -24.79 -4.60
C ARG A 239 -0.45 -24.80 -4.48
N GLY A 240 0.09 -23.74 -3.86
CA GLY A 240 1.54 -23.57 -3.63
C GLY A 240 2.36 -23.10 -4.84
N ARG A 241 1.74 -22.94 -6.01
CA ARG A 241 2.35 -22.36 -7.23
C ARG A 241 2.00 -20.88 -7.36
N LEU A 242 2.86 -20.13 -8.03
CA LEU A 242 2.49 -18.82 -8.57
C LEU A 242 1.42 -19.04 -9.64
N ALA A 243 0.40 -18.19 -9.66
CA ALA A 243 -0.66 -18.28 -10.65
C ALA A 243 -1.08 -16.88 -11.10
N LEU A 244 -1.54 -16.79 -12.35
CA LEU A 244 -2.04 -15.58 -12.99
C LEU A 244 -3.55 -15.73 -13.19
N GLY A 245 -4.35 -14.72 -12.84
CA GLY A 245 -5.78 -14.70 -13.09
C GLY A 245 -6.29 -13.26 -13.19
N LEU A 246 -7.58 -13.09 -13.51
CA LEU A 246 -8.20 -11.76 -13.56
C LEU A 246 -8.32 -11.13 -12.16
N PRO A 247 -8.30 -9.79 -12.05
CA PRO A 247 -8.32 -9.12 -10.76
C PRO A 247 -9.47 -9.59 -9.85
N GLY A 248 -9.16 -10.03 -8.63
CA GLY A 248 -10.15 -10.58 -7.68
C GLY A 248 -10.38 -12.09 -7.75
N TRP A 249 -9.72 -12.83 -8.65
CA TRP A 249 -9.83 -14.30 -8.74
C TRP A 249 -9.50 -15.02 -7.43
N GLN A 250 -8.62 -14.44 -6.61
CA GLN A 250 -8.22 -15.02 -5.32
C GLN A 250 -9.32 -14.86 -4.27
N ILE A 251 -10.15 -13.82 -4.36
CA ILE A 251 -11.25 -13.55 -3.42
C ILE A 251 -12.37 -14.57 -3.63
N LEU A 252 -12.71 -14.88 -4.88
CA LEU A 252 -13.73 -15.89 -5.22
C LEU A 252 -13.39 -17.30 -4.72
N ARG A 253 -12.11 -17.55 -4.41
CA ARG A 253 -11.61 -18.84 -3.91
C ARG A 253 -11.19 -18.77 -2.44
N ALA A 254 -11.28 -17.60 -1.81
CA ALA A 254 -10.87 -17.43 -0.43
C ALA A 254 -11.92 -18.05 0.50
N PRO A 255 -11.50 -18.67 1.61
CA PRO A 255 -12.44 -19.04 2.66
C PRO A 255 -13.09 -17.80 3.26
N VAL A 256 -14.23 -18.01 3.93
CA VAL A 256 -14.93 -16.97 4.70
C VAL A 256 -13.94 -16.29 5.66
N PRO A 257 -13.88 -14.95 5.67
CA PRO A 257 -12.97 -14.21 6.54
C PRO A 257 -13.32 -14.40 8.02
N SER A 258 -12.32 -14.30 8.90
CA SER A 258 -12.60 -14.17 10.34
C SER A 258 -13.29 -12.84 10.64
N ALA A 259 -14.09 -12.79 11.71
CA ALA A 259 -14.80 -11.58 12.13
C ALA A 259 -13.86 -10.37 12.23
N GLY A 260 -12.72 -10.49 12.92
CA GLY A 260 -11.76 -9.37 13.03
C GLY A 260 -11.15 -8.92 11.69
N PHE A 261 -10.98 -9.82 10.71
CA PHE A 261 -10.54 -9.40 9.37
C PHE A 261 -11.67 -8.69 8.62
N ALA A 262 -12.90 -9.21 8.72
CA ALA A 262 -14.08 -8.55 8.13
C ALA A 262 -14.28 -7.14 8.71
N THR A 263 -14.25 -6.99 10.04
CA THR A 263 -14.30 -5.69 10.73
C THR A 263 -13.21 -4.75 10.23
N MET A 264 -11.97 -5.23 10.04
CA MET A 264 -10.90 -4.41 9.48
C MET A 264 -11.19 -3.94 8.05
N MET A 265 -11.81 -4.77 7.21
CA MET A 265 -12.18 -4.35 5.84
C MET A 265 -13.29 -3.31 5.84
N VAL A 266 -14.28 -3.48 6.72
CA VAL A 266 -15.36 -2.50 6.95
C VAL A 266 -14.79 -1.17 7.43
N VAL A 267 -13.86 -1.19 8.40
CA VAL A 267 -13.20 0.02 8.90
C VAL A 267 -12.26 0.64 7.86
N LEU A 268 -11.55 -0.15 7.06
CA LEU A 268 -10.74 0.36 5.96
C LEU A 268 -11.59 1.14 4.95
N LEU A 269 -12.74 0.59 4.57
CA LEU A 269 -13.71 1.24 3.68
C LEU A 269 -14.30 2.49 4.34
N GLY A 270 -14.69 2.38 5.61
CA GLY A 270 -15.26 3.47 6.38
C GLY A 270 -14.31 4.66 6.52
N THR A 271 -13.06 4.40 6.91
CA THR A 271 -12.00 5.40 6.99
C THR A 271 -11.75 6.10 5.65
N GLY A 272 -11.64 5.37 4.54
CA GLY A 272 -11.46 5.99 3.22
C GLY A 272 -12.67 6.80 2.75
N SER A 273 -13.88 6.38 3.13
CA SER A 273 -15.10 7.15 2.85
C SER A 273 -15.17 8.42 3.70
N PHE A 274 -14.77 8.34 4.96
CA PHE A 274 -14.70 9.48 5.86
C PHE A 274 -13.62 10.49 5.44
N ASP A 275 -12.48 10.02 4.96
CA ASP A 275 -11.43 10.86 4.35
C ASP A 275 -12.02 11.75 3.24
N GLY A 276 -12.77 11.14 2.30
CA GLY A 276 -13.46 11.89 1.25
C GLY A 276 -14.56 12.83 1.78
N LEU A 277 -15.32 12.43 2.79
CA LEU A 277 -16.36 13.26 3.41
C LEU A 277 -15.77 14.49 4.12
N ASN A 278 -14.68 14.30 4.85
CA ASN A 278 -14.00 15.31 5.65
C ASN A 278 -13.50 16.49 4.81
N GLU A 279 -13.12 16.23 3.56
CA GLU A 279 -12.66 17.25 2.61
C GLU A 279 -13.82 18.00 1.92
N THR A 280 -15.08 17.67 2.19
CA THR A 280 -16.23 18.33 1.54
C THR A 280 -16.64 19.64 2.23
N PHE A 281 -17.12 20.61 1.44
CA PHE A 281 -17.72 21.84 1.96
C PHE A 281 -18.93 21.58 2.85
N ARG A 282 -19.66 20.48 2.62
CA ARG A 282 -20.79 20.07 3.46
C ARG A 282 -20.35 19.69 4.86
N TRP A 283 -19.22 18.98 4.99
CA TRP A 283 -18.65 18.63 6.29
C TRP A 283 -18.17 19.88 7.04
N LEU A 284 -17.42 20.76 6.38
CA LEU A 284 -16.97 22.01 6.99
C LEU A 284 -18.13 22.90 7.42
N ALA A 285 -19.17 23.03 6.58
CA ALA A 285 -20.39 23.77 6.93
C ALA A 285 -21.14 23.15 8.11
N PHE A 286 -21.19 21.81 8.21
CA PHE A 286 -21.75 21.13 9.38
C PHE A 286 -20.99 21.44 10.66
N LEU A 287 -19.66 21.64 10.58
CA LEU A 287 -18.83 22.07 11.71
C LEU A 287 -18.91 23.59 11.98
N GLY A 288 -19.67 24.35 11.19
CA GLY A 288 -19.75 25.81 11.29
C GLY A 288 -18.48 26.52 10.80
N ILE A 289 -17.66 25.86 9.97
CA ILE A 289 -16.42 26.40 9.42
C ILE A 289 -16.67 26.89 8.00
N ASN A 290 -16.30 28.14 7.73
CA ASN A 290 -16.32 28.69 6.38
C ASN A 290 -15.26 27.98 5.52
N PRO A 291 -15.64 27.23 4.45
CA PRO A 291 -14.67 26.52 3.62
C PRO A 291 -13.67 27.43 2.91
N LEU A 292 -14.04 28.70 2.67
CA LEU A 292 -13.19 29.69 2.02
C LEU A 292 -12.18 30.33 3.00
N GLU A 293 -12.42 30.21 4.30
CA GLU A 293 -11.60 30.78 5.37
C GLU A 293 -11.21 29.66 6.35
N PHE A 294 -10.63 28.59 5.82
CA PHE A 294 -10.28 27.42 6.63
C PHE A 294 -9.25 27.79 7.72
N PRO A 295 -9.58 27.64 9.02
CA PRO A 295 -8.73 28.06 10.13
C PRO A 295 -7.48 27.18 10.33
N GLY A 296 -7.33 26.13 9.52
CA GLY A 296 -6.24 25.15 9.59
C GLY A 296 -6.66 23.84 10.25
N ARG A 297 -5.86 22.79 10.01
CA ARG A 297 -6.14 21.42 10.50
C ARG A 297 -6.19 21.30 12.02
N SER A 298 -5.52 22.20 12.75
CA SER A 298 -5.51 22.24 14.22
C SER A 298 -6.90 22.53 14.81
N ALA A 299 -7.76 23.25 14.10
CA ALA A 299 -9.10 23.60 14.58
C ALA A 299 -10.11 22.44 14.49
N VAL A 300 -9.81 21.44 13.66
CA VAL A 300 -10.73 20.32 13.33
C VAL A 300 -10.24 18.96 13.84
N VAL A 301 -9.16 18.91 14.63
CA VAL A 301 -8.55 17.64 15.10
C VAL A 301 -9.59 16.76 15.81
N TRP A 302 -10.31 17.31 16.79
CA TRP A 302 -11.27 16.55 17.58
C TRP A 302 -12.51 16.17 16.78
N GLN A 303 -12.95 17.04 15.89
CA GLN A 303 -14.08 16.82 15.00
C GLN A 303 -13.77 15.70 14.01
N ASN A 304 -12.54 15.67 13.47
CA ASN A 304 -12.10 14.62 12.55
C ASN A 304 -11.92 13.29 13.27
N LEU A 305 -11.36 13.28 14.49
CA LEU A 305 -11.28 12.06 15.30
C LEU A 305 -12.66 11.53 15.66
N ALA A 306 -13.54 12.38 16.19
CA ALA A 306 -14.90 11.98 16.55
C ALA A 306 -15.67 11.49 15.32
N GLY A 307 -15.60 12.23 14.21
CA GLY A 307 -16.20 11.85 12.93
C GLY A 307 -15.69 10.49 12.44
N LEU A 308 -14.38 10.27 12.46
CA LEU A 308 -13.77 9.00 12.04
C LEU A 308 -14.29 7.81 12.85
N PHE A 309 -14.32 7.92 14.19
CA PHE A 309 -14.78 6.83 15.04
C PHE A 309 -16.30 6.63 14.94
N THR A 310 -17.08 7.70 14.97
CA THR A 310 -18.55 7.61 14.85
C THR A 310 -18.97 7.03 13.50
N PHE A 311 -18.32 7.45 12.41
CA PHE A 311 -18.60 6.93 11.07
C PHE A 311 -18.30 5.43 10.96
N ASN A 312 -17.14 4.99 11.47
CA ASN A 312 -16.77 3.58 11.46
C ASN A 312 -17.66 2.73 12.39
N LEU A 313 -18.05 3.24 13.56
CA LEU A 313 -18.98 2.56 14.46
C LEU A 313 -20.38 2.42 13.84
N ALA A 314 -20.87 3.47 13.18
CA ALA A 314 -22.16 3.43 12.47
C ALA A 314 -22.17 2.39 11.33
N LEU A 315 -21.03 2.16 10.67
CA LEU A 315 -20.91 1.15 9.61
C LEU A 315 -20.82 -0.29 10.16
N LEU A 316 -20.47 -0.44 11.44
CA LEU A 316 -20.37 -1.73 12.13
C LEU A 316 -21.63 -2.15 12.88
N ALA A 317 -22.53 -1.21 13.18
CA ALA A 317 -23.80 -1.42 13.88
C ALA A 317 -24.87 -2.01 12.93
#